data_AF-A0AAE2ZQG9-F1
#
_entry.id   AF-A0AAE2ZQG9-F1
#
_cell.length_a   1.000
_cell.length_b   1.000
_cell.length_c   1.000
_cell.angle_alpha   90.00
_cell.angle_beta   90.00
_cell.angle_gamma   90.00
#
_symmetry.space_group_name_H-M   'P 1'
#
loop_
_entity.id
_entity.type
_entity.pdbx_description
1 polymer ?
#
loop_
_entity_poly.entity_id
_entity_poly.type
_entity_poly.pdbx_seq_one_letter_code
_entity_poly.pdbx_strand_id
1 'polypeptide(L)'
;MLGLWAYRAGGTFNPDTVRLGPGEFWAMQSTGGIMGPDVQRLDQPGGRLEIARMVIANGQQQIRDALLDTRINDDGGTPASASEIAVRMRQNSNTYVGSYGRLNNDVLPVVMPRAMEILKDWRLLPELMVFNQLLATFSVPSPMAMATKADQLEAITNFMQLVEAVEALPHAGREVSKPRFYDRARKAMMVDPSIVTTEAEKEAFDEQAAKQQLAAQMGEMANRAAPQLAQGLMNGGQAA
;
A
#
# COMPACT_ATOMS: atom_id res chain seq x y z
N MET A 1 -16.25 -35.61 43.63
CA MET A 1 -17.05 -34.38 43.43
C MET A 1 -16.36 -33.24 44.15
N LEU A 2 -15.51 -32.47 43.45
CA LEU A 2 -14.85 -31.29 44.03
C LEU A 2 -15.64 -30.06 43.59
N GLY A 3 -16.11 -29.26 44.55
CA GLY A 3 -16.98 -28.10 44.33
C GLY A 3 -17.89 -27.85 45.53
N LEU A 4 -18.57 -26.71 45.55
CA LEU A 4 -19.60 -26.40 46.55
C LEU A 4 -20.96 -26.84 46.01
N TRP A 5 -21.69 -27.61 46.80
CA TRP A 5 -22.98 -28.18 46.41
C TRP A 5 -24.05 -27.75 47.41
N ALA A 6 -25.21 -27.34 46.91
CA ALA A 6 -26.41 -27.17 47.72
C ALA A 6 -27.26 -28.42 47.61
N TYR A 7 -27.85 -28.86 48.71
CA TYR A 7 -28.86 -29.92 48.70
C TYR A 7 -30.10 -29.53 49.50
N ARG A 8 -31.26 -30.03 49.07
CA ARG A 8 -32.55 -29.74 49.70
C ARG A 8 -32.77 -30.66 50.89
N ALA A 9 -32.65 -30.12 52.09
CA ALA A 9 -32.89 -30.87 53.32
C ALA A 9 -33.56 -30.03 54.40
N GLY A 10 -34.63 -29.31 54.06
CA GLY A 10 -35.62 -28.76 55.03
C GLY A 10 -35.09 -27.88 56.18
N GLY A 11 -33.79 -27.56 56.21
CA GLY A 11 -33.08 -26.92 57.31
C GLY A 11 -32.64 -25.51 56.95
N THR A 12 -32.51 -24.66 57.97
CA THR A 12 -32.12 -23.25 57.81
C THR A 12 -30.61 -23.16 57.60
N PHE A 13 -30.18 -22.59 56.47
CA PHE A 13 -28.76 -22.37 56.21
C PHE A 13 -28.21 -21.27 57.14
N ASN A 14 -27.16 -21.59 57.90
CA ASN A 14 -26.43 -20.63 58.71
C ASN A 14 -25.00 -20.41 58.16
N PRO A 15 -24.70 -19.23 57.60
CA PRO A 15 -23.39 -18.95 57.01
C PRO A 15 -22.24 -18.94 58.03
N ASP A 16 -22.50 -18.65 59.30
CA ASP A 16 -21.44 -18.46 60.30
C ASP A 16 -20.90 -19.78 60.87
N THR A 17 -21.67 -20.87 60.76
CA THR A 17 -21.33 -22.18 61.34
C THR A 17 -20.98 -23.24 60.30
N VAL A 18 -21.14 -22.93 59.02
CA VAL A 18 -20.93 -23.90 57.95
C VAL A 18 -19.44 -24.10 57.68
N ARG A 19 -19.04 -25.33 57.34
CA ARG A 19 -17.65 -25.63 56.95
C ARG A 19 -17.42 -25.23 55.50
N LEU A 20 -16.38 -24.44 55.26
CA LEU A 20 -15.93 -24.09 53.92
C LEU A 20 -14.84 -25.09 53.51
N GLY A 21 -15.21 -26.08 52.68
CA GLY A 21 -14.30 -27.10 52.19
C GLY A 21 -14.73 -27.64 50.82
N PRO A 22 -13.79 -28.14 50.00
CA PRO A 22 -14.11 -28.71 48.69
C PRO A 22 -14.89 -30.02 48.83
N GLY A 23 -16.02 -30.13 48.14
CA GLY A 23 -16.89 -31.31 48.18
C GLY A 23 -17.96 -31.27 49.28
N GLU A 24 -18.09 -30.15 49.99
CA GLU A 24 -19.11 -29.98 51.02
C GLU A 24 -20.51 -29.75 50.41
N PHE A 25 -21.50 -30.37 51.04
CA PHE A 25 -22.91 -30.21 50.73
C PHE A 25 -23.58 -29.31 51.77
N TRP A 26 -24.03 -28.14 51.35
CA TRP A 26 -24.74 -27.19 52.19
C TRP A 26 -26.23 -27.44 52.13
N ALA A 27 -26.83 -27.67 53.31
CA ALA A 27 -28.28 -27.81 53.43
C ALA A 27 -28.94 -26.47 53.19
N MET A 28 -29.86 -26.41 52.23
CA MET A 28 -30.67 -25.24 51.93
C MET A 28 -32.16 -25.61 51.91
N GLN A 29 -33.00 -24.62 52.21
CA GLN A 29 -34.46 -24.76 52.13
C GLN A 29 -34.93 -25.00 50.68
N SER A 30 -34.25 -24.39 49.71
CA SER A 30 -34.58 -24.55 48.30
C SER A 30 -33.32 -24.40 47.43
N THR A 31 -33.21 -25.29 46.46
CA THR A 31 -32.14 -25.40 45.45
C THR A 31 -32.62 -24.92 44.08
N GLY A 32 -33.52 -23.92 44.04
CA GLY A 32 -34.04 -23.34 42.79
C GLY A 32 -35.56 -23.36 42.61
N GLY A 33 -36.35 -23.26 43.68
CA GLY A 33 -37.82 -23.21 43.65
C GLY A 33 -38.50 -24.51 44.07
N ILE A 34 -39.84 -24.57 44.05
CA ILE A 34 -40.63 -25.72 44.57
C ILE A 34 -40.27 -27.04 43.86
N MET A 35 -39.98 -27.01 42.56
CA MET A 35 -39.61 -28.19 41.74
C MET A 35 -38.13 -28.22 41.33
N GLY A 36 -37.26 -27.49 42.02
CA GLY A 36 -35.82 -27.49 41.75
C GLY A 36 -35.14 -28.84 42.13
N PRO A 37 -34.05 -29.23 41.45
CA PRO A 37 -33.34 -30.49 41.67
C PRO A 37 -32.82 -30.61 43.12
N ASP A 38 -32.80 -31.83 43.67
CA ASP A 38 -32.43 -32.08 45.08
C ASP A 38 -31.00 -31.70 45.42
N VAL A 39 -30.10 -31.68 44.42
CA VAL A 39 -28.72 -31.24 44.53
C VAL A 39 -28.41 -30.28 43.38
N GLN A 40 -27.85 -29.11 43.70
CA GLN A 40 -27.40 -28.12 42.73
C GLN A 40 -25.96 -27.69 43.02
N ARG A 41 -25.12 -27.63 41.99
CA ARG A 41 -23.76 -27.09 42.10
C ARG A 41 -23.83 -25.56 42.22
N LEU A 42 -23.26 -24.98 43.27
CA LEU A 42 -23.28 -23.53 43.51
C LEU A 42 -22.15 -22.78 42.77
N ASP A 43 -21.12 -23.48 42.31
CA ASP A 43 -19.88 -22.87 41.83
C ASP A 43 -19.87 -22.44 40.34
N GLN A 44 -20.99 -22.24 39.66
CA GLN A 44 -20.94 -21.95 38.23
C GLN A 44 -20.75 -20.46 37.91
N PRO A 45 -19.55 -20.07 37.44
CA PRO A 45 -19.43 -19.01 36.45
C PRO A 45 -18.69 -19.47 35.18
N GLY A 46 -18.79 -20.74 34.78
CA GLY A 46 -18.16 -21.24 33.55
C GLY A 46 -18.54 -20.41 32.31
N GLY A 47 -19.84 -20.13 32.13
CA GLY A 47 -20.32 -19.31 31.01
C GLY A 47 -19.89 -17.84 31.04
N ARG A 48 -19.61 -17.27 32.22
CA ARG A 48 -19.14 -15.87 32.33
C ARG A 48 -17.65 -15.73 32.00
N LEU A 49 -16.87 -16.75 32.32
CA LEU A 49 -15.44 -16.75 32.06
C LEU A 49 -15.11 -16.84 30.56
N GLU A 50 -15.86 -17.63 29.81
CA GLU A 50 -15.67 -17.74 28.36
C GLU A 50 -15.99 -16.41 27.64
N ILE A 51 -17.05 -15.72 28.04
CA ILE A 51 -17.39 -14.39 27.52
C ILE A 51 -16.29 -13.38 27.88
N ALA A 52 -15.79 -13.40 29.12
CA ALA A 52 -14.70 -12.51 29.54
C ALA A 52 -13.42 -12.77 28.73
N ARG A 53 -13.06 -14.04 28.49
CA ARG A 53 -11.90 -14.41 27.65
C ARG A 53 -12.06 -13.91 26.22
N MET A 54 -13.24 -14.06 25.61
CA MET A 54 -13.53 -13.57 24.26
C MET A 54 -13.37 -12.04 24.18
N VAL A 55 -13.95 -11.30 25.13
CA VAL A 55 -13.86 -9.83 25.16
C VAL A 55 -12.42 -9.37 25.35
N ILE A 56 -11.67 -10.00 26.25
CA ILE A 56 -10.26 -9.65 26.50
C ILE A 56 -9.40 -9.94 25.25
N ALA A 57 -9.59 -11.09 24.60
CA ALA A 57 -8.85 -11.45 23.38
C ALA A 57 -9.12 -10.44 22.26
N ASN A 58 -10.39 -10.08 22.03
CA ASN A 58 -10.78 -9.08 21.05
C ASN A 58 -10.21 -7.68 21.39
N GLY A 59 -10.23 -7.30 22.67
CA GLY A 59 -9.65 -6.04 23.12
C GLY A 59 -8.14 -5.97 22.91
N GLN A 60 -7.42 -7.07 23.21
CA GLN A 60 -6.00 -7.17 22.94
C GLN A 60 -5.69 -7.10 21.44
N GLN A 61 -6.54 -7.69 20.59
CA GLN A 61 -6.40 -7.58 19.13
C GLN A 61 -6.60 -6.14 18.66
N GLN A 62 -7.64 -5.44 19.12
CA GLN A 62 -7.87 -4.04 18.78
C GLN A 62 -6.71 -3.14 19.24
N ILE A 63 -6.13 -3.39 20.42
CA ILE A 63 -4.96 -2.66 20.90
C ILE A 63 -3.76 -2.91 19.99
N ARG A 64 -3.50 -4.17 19.59
CA ARG A 64 -2.44 -4.50 18.65
C ARG A 64 -2.63 -3.80 17.31
N ASP A 65 -3.84 -3.84 16.76
CA ASP A 65 -4.18 -3.17 15.50
C ASP A 65 -3.98 -1.65 15.60
N ALA A 66 -4.38 -1.04 16.72
CA ALA A 66 -4.18 0.39 16.99
C ALA A 66 -2.70 0.77 17.16
N LEU A 67 -1.88 -0.14 17.68
CA LEU A 67 -0.42 0.02 17.80
C LEU A 67 0.33 -0.36 16.53
N LEU A 68 -0.38 -0.69 15.44
CA LEU A 68 0.19 -1.14 14.18
C LEU A 68 1.03 -2.43 14.33
N ASP A 69 0.69 -3.31 15.26
CA ASP A 69 1.37 -4.62 15.39
C ASP A 69 0.92 -5.57 14.27
N THR A 70 1.49 -5.37 13.08
CA THR A 70 1.13 -6.05 11.83
C THR A 70 1.81 -7.41 11.65
N ARG A 71 2.17 -8.09 12.75
CA ARG A 71 2.77 -9.41 12.68
C ARG A 71 1.79 -10.41 12.11
N ILE A 72 2.30 -11.35 11.30
CA ILE A 72 1.51 -12.49 10.83
C ILE A 72 1.34 -13.41 12.04
N ASN A 73 0.28 -13.19 12.80
CA ASN A 73 -0.07 -14.03 13.93
C ASN A 73 -0.73 -15.31 13.42
N ASP A 74 -0.32 -16.44 13.98
CA ASP A 74 -1.03 -17.69 13.83
C ASP A 74 -2.18 -17.68 14.85
N ASP A 75 -3.38 -17.31 14.39
CA ASP A 75 -4.58 -17.25 15.23
C ASP A 75 -5.10 -18.66 15.61
N GLY A 76 -4.30 -19.72 15.39
CA GLY A 76 -4.65 -21.12 15.68
C GLY A 76 -5.77 -21.67 14.77
N GLY A 77 -6.16 -20.89 13.77
CA GLY A 77 -7.18 -21.23 12.78
C GLY A 77 -6.60 -21.93 11.54
N THR A 78 -7.38 -21.96 10.47
CA THR A 78 -6.89 -22.47 9.18
C THR A 78 -5.71 -21.62 8.68
N PRO A 79 -4.58 -22.22 8.26
CA PRO A 79 -3.45 -21.47 7.73
C PRO A 79 -3.88 -20.57 6.57
N ALA A 80 -3.48 -19.31 6.63
CA ALA A 80 -3.78 -18.34 5.58
C ALA A 80 -3.17 -18.79 4.24
N SER A 81 -3.90 -18.54 3.15
CA SER A 81 -3.38 -18.85 1.81
C SER A 81 -2.20 -17.94 1.45
N ALA A 82 -1.29 -18.42 0.60
CA ALA A 82 -0.12 -17.63 0.18
C ALA A 82 -0.51 -16.29 -0.49
N SER A 83 -1.61 -16.26 -1.23
CA SER A 83 -2.15 -15.04 -1.85
C SER A 83 -2.69 -14.07 -0.81
N GLU A 84 -3.40 -14.56 0.22
CA GLU A 84 -3.88 -13.74 1.33
C GLU A 84 -2.73 -13.12 2.11
N ILE A 85 -1.67 -13.89 2.42
CA ILE A 85 -0.47 -13.38 3.10
C ILE A 85 0.17 -12.27 2.28
N ALA A 86 0.28 -12.43 0.95
CA ALA A 86 0.83 -11.41 0.07
C ALA A 86 -0.01 -10.12 0.07
N VAL A 87 -1.35 -10.24 0.04
CA VAL A 87 -2.25 -9.07 0.11
C VAL A 87 -2.17 -8.40 1.48
N ARG A 88 -2.16 -9.17 2.57
CA ARG A 88 -2.02 -8.65 3.94
C ARG A 88 -0.69 -7.91 4.10
N MET A 89 0.41 -8.42 3.55
CA MET A 89 1.70 -7.75 3.58
C MET A 89 1.68 -6.41 2.83
N ARG A 90 1.00 -6.32 1.69
CA ARG A 90 0.78 -5.05 0.96
C ARG A 90 -0.08 -4.08 1.78
N GLN A 91 -1.16 -4.55 2.40
CA GLN A 91 -2.01 -3.72 3.25
C GLN A 91 -1.26 -3.18 4.48
N ASN A 92 -0.41 -4.01 5.09
CA ASN A 92 0.44 -3.61 6.21
C ASN A 92 1.42 -2.51 5.78
N SER A 93 2.07 -2.65 4.63
CA SER A 93 2.96 -1.61 4.07
C SER A 93 2.24 -0.27 3.88
N ASN A 94 1.00 -0.31 3.35
CA ASN A 94 0.20 0.90 3.11
C ASN A 94 -0.21 1.60 4.42
N THR A 95 -0.39 0.86 5.51
CA THR A 95 -0.85 1.42 6.79
C THR A 95 0.19 2.37 7.42
N TYR A 96 1.49 2.11 7.20
CA TYR A 96 2.57 2.97 7.72
C TYR A 96 2.82 4.25 6.90
N VAL A 97 2.26 4.36 5.68
CA VAL A 97 2.54 5.48 4.78
C VAL A 97 2.10 6.81 5.40
N GLY A 98 0.91 6.86 6.01
CA GLY A 98 0.35 8.10 6.56
C GLY A 98 1.09 8.61 7.79
N SER A 99 1.41 7.71 8.75
CA SER A 99 2.13 8.07 9.98
C SER A 99 3.58 8.47 9.69
N TYR A 100 4.24 7.76 8.79
CA TYR A 100 5.60 8.09 8.37
C TYR A 100 5.67 9.42 7.61
N GLY A 101 4.71 9.68 6.71
CA GLY A 101 4.61 10.96 6.00
C GLY A 101 4.47 12.15 6.94
N ARG A 102 3.63 12.00 7.98
CA ARG A 102 3.47 13.04 9.02
C ARG A 102 4.73 13.21 9.85
N LEU A 103 5.38 12.13 10.28
CA LEU A 103 6.65 12.19 10.99
C LEU A 103 7.72 12.93 10.17
N ASN A 104 7.81 12.62 8.87
CA ASN A 104 8.75 13.26 7.97
C ASN A 104 8.46 14.76 7.81
N ASN A 105 7.19 15.15 7.72
CA ASN A 105 6.78 16.53 7.53
C ASN A 105 6.82 17.37 8.82
N ASP A 106 6.56 16.79 9.98
CA ASP A 106 6.45 17.53 11.24
C ASP A 106 7.79 17.54 12.01
N VAL A 107 8.60 16.47 11.92
CA VAL A 107 9.82 16.32 12.72
C VAL A 107 11.07 16.79 11.96
N LEU A 108 11.26 16.35 10.72
CA LEU A 108 12.51 16.64 10.01
C LEU A 108 12.73 18.14 9.75
N PRO A 109 11.69 18.95 9.40
CA PRO A 109 11.87 20.39 9.21
C PRO A 109 12.31 21.15 10.44
N VAL A 110 12.12 20.57 11.62
CA VAL A 110 12.53 21.19 12.89
C VAL A 110 13.88 20.65 13.34
N VAL A 111 14.05 19.34 13.35
CA VAL A 111 15.24 18.68 13.93
C VAL A 111 16.47 18.86 13.04
N MET A 112 16.32 18.76 11.70
CA MET A 112 17.47 18.82 10.80
C MET A 112 18.16 20.19 10.79
N PRO A 113 17.46 21.33 10.62
CA PRO A 113 18.09 22.65 10.73
C PRO A 113 18.81 22.83 12.06
N ARG A 114 18.18 22.40 13.16
CA ARG A 114 18.76 22.55 14.50
C ARG A 114 20.03 21.71 14.69
N ALA A 115 20.04 20.47 14.22
CA ALA A 115 21.23 19.62 14.27
C ALA A 115 22.37 20.22 13.44
N MET A 116 22.06 20.79 12.27
CA MET A 116 23.06 21.40 11.40
C MET A 116 23.61 22.72 11.96
N GLU A 117 22.80 23.53 12.65
CA GLU A 117 23.28 24.70 13.41
C GLU A 117 24.31 24.29 14.47
N ILE A 118 24.03 23.23 15.24
CA ILE A 118 24.96 22.73 16.26
C ILE A 118 26.28 22.26 15.61
N LEU A 119 26.21 21.53 14.50
CA LEU A 119 27.41 21.06 13.77
C LEU A 119 28.22 22.22 13.17
N LYS A 120 27.56 23.30 12.75
CA LYS A 120 28.20 24.54 12.32
C LYS A 120 28.90 25.23 13.48
N ASP A 121 28.26 25.34 14.64
CA ASP A 121 28.86 25.92 15.85
C ASP A 121 30.10 25.12 16.31
N TRP A 122 30.06 23.81 16.13
CA TRP A 122 31.20 22.91 16.38
C TRP A 122 32.28 22.95 15.29
N ARG A 123 32.12 23.77 14.25
CA ARG A 123 33.03 23.91 13.10
C ARG A 123 33.28 22.61 12.33
N LEU A 124 32.36 21.64 12.42
CA LEU A 124 32.40 20.42 11.62
C LEU A 124 31.88 20.66 10.19
N LEU A 125 30.99 21.65 10.04
CA LEU A 125 30.42 22.06 8.75
C LEU A 125 30.48 23.59 8.59
N PRO A 126 31.70 24.15 8.38
CA PRO A 126 31.93 25.60 8.43
C PRO A 126 31.32 26.38 7.26
N GLU A 127 31.08 25.74 6.11
CA GLU A 127 30.52 26.38 4.91
C GLU A 127 28.98 26.48 4.91
N LEU A 128 28.30 25.94 5.92
CA LEU A 128 26.83 25.90 5.89
C LEU A 128 26.20 27.29 6.12
N MET A 129 25.30 27.65 5.19
CA MET A 129 24.41 28.81 5.27
C MET A 129 23.52 28.75 6.53
N VAL A 130 22.93 29.87 6.93
CA VAL A 130 21.85 29.91 7.92
C VAL A 130 20.69 29.05 7.40
N PHE A 131 20.33 27.98 8.12
CA PHE A 131 19.25 27.07 7.73
C PHE A 131 17.89 27.72 7.97
N ASN A 132 17.45 28.53 7.02
CA ASN A 132 16.07 28.93 6.91
C ASN A 132 15.37 28.00 5.90
N GLN A 133 14.16 27.55 6.21
CA GLN A 133 13.32 26.74 5.32
C GLN A 133 13.09 27.39 3.94
N LEU A 134 13.22 28.71 3.83
CA LEU A 134 13.15 29.46 2.56
C LEU A 134 14.41 29.37 1.70
N LEU A 135 15.57 29.12 2.31
CA LEU A 135 16.88 29.14 1.64
C LEU A 135 17.46 27.74 1.45
N ALA A 136 17.11 26.79 2.32
CA ALA A 136 17.62 25.43 2.29
C ALA A 136 16.47 24.42 2.43
N THR A 137 16.28 23.62 1.37
CA THR A 137 15.41 22.44 1.41
C THR A 137 16.28 21.22 1.60
N PHE A 138 15.96 20.39 2.59
CA PHE A 138 16.60 19.10 2.77
C PHE A 138 15.64 18.00 2.32
N SER A 139 16.17 16.95 1.70
CA SER A 139 15.43 15.74 1.35
C SER A 139 16.21 14.55 1.87
N VAL A 140 15.64 13.83 2.83
CA VAL A 140 16.26 12.61 3.36
C VAL A 140 15.79 11.43 2.51
N PRO A 141 16.69 10.69 1.83
CA PRO A 141 16.32 9.47 1.15
C PRO A 141 16.00 8.40 2.20
N SER A 142 14.71 8.21 2.50
CA SER A 142 14.23 7.10 3.32
C SER A 142 13.78 5.93 2.44
N PRO A 143 13.72 4.70 2.97
CA PRO A 143 13.14 3.56 2.26
C PRO A 143 11.73 3.84 1.70
N MET A 144 10.93 4.63 2.42
CA MET A 144 9.63 5.09 1.96
C MET A 144 9.73 6.13 0.84
N ALA A 145 10.65 7.09 0.93
CA ALA A 145 10.89 8.04 -0.16
C ALA A 145 11.35 7.31 -1.44
N MET A 146 12.08 6.21 -1.28
CA MET A 146 12.45 5.32 -2.39
C MET A 146 11.24 4.56 -2.94
N ALA A 147 10.33 4.08 -2.08
CA ALA A 147 9.08 3.45 -2.51
C ALA A 147 8.19 4.42 -3.30
N THR A 148 7.99 5.66 -2.81
CA THR A 148 7.24 6.68 -3.55
C THR A 148 7.90 7.05 -4.87
N LYS A 149 9.24 7.09 -4.93
CA LYS A 149 9.96 7.28 -6.20
C LYS A 149 9.79 6.10 -7.14
N ALA A 150 9.71 4.87 -6.64
CA ALA A 150 9.41 3.69 -7.44
C ALA A 150 7.98 3.74 -8.00
N ASP A 151 6.99 4.15 -7.20
CA ASP A 151 5.62 4.36 -7.66
C ASP A 151 5.55 5.45 -8.75
N GLN A 152 6.29 6.55 -8.56
CA GLN A 152 6.41 7.62 -9.57
C GLN A 152 7.07 7.09 -10.85
N LEU A 153 8.11 6.28 -10.75
CA LEU A 153 8.77 5.66 -11.89
C LEU A 153 7.84 4.70 -12.64
N GLU A 154 7.02 3.94 -11.92
CA GLU A 154 5.98 3.09 -12.51
C GLU A 154 4.95 3.94 -13.27
N ALA A 155 4.48 5.03 -12.67
CA ALA A 155 3.55 5.97 -13.32
C ALA A 155 4.14 6.59 -14.59
N ILE A 156 5.42 7.00 -14.55
CA ILE A 156 6.16 7.51 -15.72
C ILE A 156 6.25 6.44 -16.80
N THR A 157 6.58 5.21 -16.44
CA THR A 157 6.70 4.07 -17.37
C THR A 157 5.36 3.76 -18.03
N ASN A 158 4.27 3.72 -17.26
CA ASN A 158 2.92 3.52 -17.76
C ASN A 158 2.48 4.67 -18.68
N PHE A 159 2.86 5.91 -18.38
CA PHE A 159 2.60 7.05 -19.25
C PHE A 159 3.35 6.92 -20.58
N MET A 160 4.63 6.52 -20.57
CA MET A 160 5.39 6.29 -21.80
C MET A 160 4.76 5.19 -22.66
N GLN A 161 4.35 4.08 -22.06
CA GLN A 161 3.65 3.00 -22.78
C GLN A 161 2.31 3.45 -23.37
N LEU A 162 1.57 4.31 -22.65
CA LEU A 162 0.33 4.89 -23.15
C LEU A 162 0.57 5.81 -24.36
N VAL A 163 1.63 6.62 -24.32
CA VAL A 163 2.01 7.49 -25.45
C VAL A 163 2.33 6.63 -26.68
N GLU A 164 3.16 5.60 -26.52
CA GLU A 164 3.49 4.65 -27.60
C GLU A 164 2.25 3.97 -28.17
N ALA A 165 1.35 3.48 -27.30
CA ALA A 165 0.11 2.85 -27.72
C ALA A 165 -0.78 3.80 -28.53
N VAL A 166 -0.90 5.08 -28.14
CA VAL A 166 -1.72 6.06 -28.88
C VAL A 166 -1.08 6.46 -30.21
N GLU A 167 0.25 6.55 -30.27
CA GLU A 167 0.96 6.83 -31.52
C GLU A 167 0.87 5.66 -32.52
N ALA A 168 0.78 4.42 -32.03
CA ALA A 168 0.57 3.24 -32.87
C ALA A 168 -0.82 3.16 -33.53
N LEU A 169 -1.81 3.94 -33.09
CA LEU A 169 -3.14 3.98 -33.70
C LEU A 169 -3.22 5.05 -34.81
N PRO A 170 -3.26 4.66 -36.10
CA PRO A 170 -3.23 5.60 -37.24
C PRO A 170 -4.47 6.52 -37.33
N HIS A 171 -5.55 6.21 -36.61
CA HIS A 171 -6.78 7.01 -36.60
C HIS A 171 -7.12 7.63 -35.25
N ALA A 172 -6.22 7.53 -34.24
CA ALA A 172 -6.47 8.11 -32.92
C ALA A 172 -6.73 9.62 -32.97
N GLY A 173 -6.08 10.32 -33.90
CA GLY A 173 -6.25 11.76 -34.11
C GLY A 173 -7.60 12.19 -34.69
N ARG A 174 -8.44 11.24 -35.15
CA ARG A 174 -9.76 11.56 -35.73
C ARG A 174 -10.80 11.90 -34.68
N GLU A 175 -10.82 11.13 -33.59
CA GLU A 175 -11.81 11.28 -32.52
C GLU A 175 -11.21 11.97 -31.28
N VAL A 176 -9.88 11.94 -31.10
CA VAL A 176 -9.20 12.45 -29.90
C VAL A 176 -8.02 13.35 -30.27
N SER A 177 -8.00 14.56 -29.69
CA SER A 177 -6.84 15.46 -29.79
C SER A 177 -5.67 14.92 -28.95
N LYS A 178 -4.67 14.33 -29.61
CA LYS A 178 -3.43 13.82 -29.01
C LYS A 178 -2.79 14.76 -27.98
N PRO A 179 -2.51 16.05 -28.26
CA PRO A 179 -1.84 16.93 -27.30
C PRO A 179 -2.66 17.18 -26.03
N ARG A 180 -3.99 17.34 -26.16
CA ARG A 180 -4.88 17.50 -24.99
C ARG A 180 -5.00 16.21 -24.19
N PHE A 181 -4.96 15.07 -24.86
CA PHE A 181 -4.95 13.76 -24.23
C PHE A 181 -3.66 13.55 -23.42
N TYR A 182 -2.48 13.83 -24.00
CA TYR A 182 -1.20 13.69 -23.29
C TYR A 182 -1.11 14.58 -22.06
N ASP A 183 -1.52 15.86 -22.13
CA ASP A 183 -1.51 16.73 -20.95
C ASP A 183 -2.47 16.24 -19.86
N ARG A 184 -3.66 15.76 -20.23
CA ARG A 184 -4.62 15.21 -19.27
C ARG A 184 -4.17 13.87 -18.68
N ALA A 185 -3.60 12.98 -19.50
CA ALA A 185 -3.08 11.68 -19.06
C ALA A 185 -1.88 11.86 -18.12
N ARG A 186 -0.96 12.77 -18.44
CA ARG A 186 0.17 13.14 -17.58
C ARG A 186 -0.29 13.67 -16.22
N LYS A 187 -1.25 14.60 -16.22
CA LYS A 187 -1.82 15.17 -14.99
C LYS A 187 -2.55 14.10 -14.16
N ALA A 188 -3.28 13.20 -14.81
CA ALA A 188 -3.98 12.11 -14.13
C ALA A 188 -3.01 11.12 -13.47
N MET A 189 -1.87 10.84 -14.10
CA MET A 189 -0.83 9.95 -13.56
C MET A 189 0.19 10.65 -12.66
N MET A 190 0.01 11.95 -12.36
CA MET A 190 0.92 12.74 -11.51
C MET A 190 2.38 12.74 -11.99
N VAL A 191 2.61 12.65 -13.31
CA VAL A 191 3.95 12.64 -13.90
C VAL A 191 4.52 14.07 -13.97
N ASP A 192 5.76 14.23 -13.51
CA ASP A 192 6.45 15.51 -13.47
C ASP A 192 6.57 16.14 -14.88
N PRO A 193 6.31 17.46 -15.02
CA PRO A 193 6.36 18.14 -16.32
C PRO A 193 7.75 18.19 -16.96
N SER A 194 8.83 17.99 -16.20
CA SER A 194 10.20 17.99 -16.73
C SER A 194 10.49 16.84 -17.70
N ILE A 195 9.65 15.81 -17.71
CA ILE A 195 9.82 14.63 -18.58
C ILE A 195 9.21 14.86 -19.97
N VAL A 196 8.39 15.90 -20.15
CA VAL A 196 7.76 16.21 -21.44
C VAL A 196 8.73 17.00 -22.31
N THR A 197 8.85 16.61 -23.57
CA THR A 197 9.62 17.35 -24.57
C THR A 197 9.12 18.79 -24.71
N THR A 198 10.05 19.72 -24.75
CA THR A 198 9.80 21.12 -25.05
C THR A 198 9.31 21.30 -26.49
N GLU A 199 8.66 22.42 -26.81
CA GLU A 199 8.18 22.65 -28.19
C GLU A 199 9.32 22.67 -29.21
N ALA A 200 10.48 23.22 -28.85
CA ALA A 200 11.68 23.20 -29.69
C ALA A 200 12.20 21.78 -29.96
N GLU A 201 12.13 20.88 -28.97
CA GLU A 201 12.53 19.48 -29.13
C GLU A 201 11.53 18.69 -29.98
N LYS A 202 10.23 19.04 -29.92
CA LYS A 202 9.20 18.46 -30.78
C LYS A 202 9.39 18.84 -32.23
N GLU A 203 9.65 20.11 -32.52
CA GLU A 203 9.93 20.57 -33.89
C GLU A 203 11.17 19.89 -34.47
N ALA A 204 12.24 19.77 -33.68
CA ALA A 204 13.44 19.04 -34.09
C ALA A 204 13.16 17.54 -34.35
N PHE A 205 12.29 16.92 -33.55
CA PHE A 205 11.88 15.53 -33.74
C PHE A 205 11.02 15.37 -35.00
N ASP A 206 10.07 16.26 -35.23
CA ASP A 206 9.20 16.24 -36.41
C ASP A 206 10.01 16.47 -37.70
N GLU A 207 11.01 17.36 -37.67
CA GLU A 207 11.94 17.53 -38.79
C GLU A 207 12.79 16.28 -39.05
N GLN A 208 13.26 15.60 -38.00
CA GLN A 208 14.00 14.36 -38.14
C GLN A 208 13.12 13.21 -38.64
N ALA A 209 11.89 13.11 -38.12
CA ALA A 209 10.90 12.12 -38.55
C ALA A 209 10.48 12.34 -40.01
N ALA A 210 10.28 13.59 -40.43
CA ALA A 210 9.99 13.94 -41.81
C ALA A 210 11.15 13.57 -42.75
N LYS A 211 12.41 13.84 -42.35
CA LYS A 211 13.61 13.44 -43.10
C LYS A 211 13.72 11.91 -43.19
N GLN A 212 13.42 11.18 -42.12
CA GLN A 212 13.42 9.71 -42.12
C GLN A 212 12.30 9.12 -42.98
N GLN A 213 11.09 9.68 -42.95
CA GLN A 213 9.99 9.25 -43.81
C GLN A 213 10.27 9.51 -45.29
N LEU A 214 10.86 10.67 -45.62
CA LEU A 214 11.32 10.98 -46.98
C LEU A 214 12.42 10.00 -47.43
N ALA A 215 13.38 9.69 -46.56
CA ALA A 215 14.42 8.71 -46.85
C ALA A 215 13.85 7.29 -47.04
N ALA A 216 12.88 6.88 -46.23
CA ALA A 216 12.20 5.59 -46.34
C ALA A 216 11.38 5.49 -47.63
N GLN A 217 10.61 6.54 -47.98
CA GLN A 217 9.87 6.58 -49.25
C GLN A 217 10.81 6.59 -50.47
N MET A 218 11.95 7.28 -50.39
CA MET A 218 12.97 7.26 -51.45
C MET A 218 13.63 5.88 -51.57
N GLY A 219 13.86 5.18 -50.47
CA GLY A 219 14.37 3.80 -50.46
C GLY A 219 13.36 2.79 -51.03
N GLU A 220 12.08 2.92 -50.72
CA GLU A 220 11.02 2.08 -51.30
C GLU A 220 10.78 2.40 -52.78
N MET A 221 10.88 3.68 -53.20
CA MET A 221 10.83 4.05 -54.62
C MET A 221 12.04 3.54 -55.38
N ALA A 222 13.24 3.58 -54.82
CA ALA A 222 14.44 3.03 -55.44
C ALA A 222 14.33 1.50 -55.62
N ASN A 223 13.80 0.78 -54.62
CA ASN A 223 13.56 -0.66 -54.70
C ASN A 223 12.42 -1.05 -55.66
N ARG A 224 11.39 -0.20 -55.82
CA ARG A 224 10.32 -0.39 -56.84
C ARG A 224 10.74 0.03 -58.25
N ALA A 225 11.65 0.99 -58.40
CA ALA A 225 12.16 1.47 -59.70
C ALA A 225 13.29 0.61 -60.26
N ALA A 226 14.07 -0.07 -59.39
CA ALA A 226 15.12 -1.00 -59.80
C ALA A 226 14.66 -2.09 -60.81
N PRO A 227 13.51 -2.77 -60.62
CA PRO A 227 13.03 -3.74 -61.62
C PRO A 227 12.41 -3.10 -62.87
N GLN A 228 11.89 -1.86 -62.82
CA GLN A 228 11.29 -1.19 -63.98
C GLN A 228 12.35 -0.61 -64.94
N LEU A 229 13.48 -0.13 -64.43
CA LEU A 229 14.63 0.29 -65.25
C LEU A 229 15.30 -0.89 -65.96
N ALA A 230 15.36 -2.06 -65.33
CA ALA A 230 15.85 -3.28 -65.96
C ALA A 230 14.93 -3.75 -67.11
N GLN A 231 13.62 -3.56 -67.00
CA GLN A 231 12.66 -3.89 -68.06
C GLN A 231 12.61 -2.86 -69.20
N GLY A 232 12.87 -1.57 -68.92
CA GLY A 232 13.00 -0.52 -69.95
C GLY A 232 14.25 -0.67 -70.82
N LEU A 233 15.38 -1.10 -70.25
CA LEU A 233 16.63 -1.34 -70.99
C LEU A 233 16.58 -2.60 -71.87
N MET A 234 15.73 -3.58 -71.55
CA MET A 234 15.53 -4.75 -72.42
C MET A 234 14.64 -4.45 -73.64
N ASN A 235 13.73 -3.46 -73.56
CA ASN A 235 12.85 -3.09 -74.67
C ASN A 235 13.39 -1.96 -75.56
N GLY A 236 14.30 -1.11 -75.07
CA GLY A 236 14.91 -0.03 -75.85
C GLY A 236 16.02 -0.45 -76.83
N GLY A 237 16.45 -1.72 -76.78
CA GLY A 237 17.53 -2.26 -77.64
C GLY A 237 17.07 -2.91 -78.96
N GLN A 238 15.79 -2.83 -79.32
CA GLN A 238 15.23 -3.48 -80.52
C GLN A 238 14.70 -2.52 -81.61
N ALA A 239 15.04 -1.23 -81.55
CA ALA A 239 14.67 -0.27 -82.60
C ALA A 239 15.91 0.50 -83.10
N ALA A 240 16.78 -0.20 -83.83
CA ALA A 240 17.76 0.36 -84.76
C ALA A 240 17.97 -0.64 -85.90
#